data_AF-M9LRK5-F1
#
_entry.id   AF-M9LRK5-F1
#
_cell.length_a   1.000
_cell.length_b   1.000
_cell.length_c   1.000
_cell.angle_alpha   90.00
_cell.angle_beta   90.00
_cell.angle_gamma   90.00
#
_symmetry.space_group_name_H-M   'P 1'
#
loop_
_entity.id
_entity.type
_entity.pdbx_description
1 polymer ?
#
loop_
_entity_poly.entity_id
_entity_poly.type
_entity_poly.pdbx_seq_one_letter_code
_entity_poly.pdbx_strand_id
1 'polypeptide(L)'
;MAQISTTSEQTVQTLERIGAHSHVKGLGLDDQLEPRPSSQGMVGQRAARKAAGLIVKMVQDGRIAGRAILMAGPPSTGKTAIAMGMAQTLGSDVPFTMLSASEVFSLEMSKTEALMQAFRRSIGVRIREEAEVVEGEVVEIQIDRSLTGATKTGKLTIKTTDMETIYELGNKMIDSLQKEKITAGDVIAIDKASGRITKLGRSFTRARDYDAMGSDTKFVQCPEGELQRRKDVVHTVSLHEIDVINSRTQGFLALFSGDTGEIKPELRDQINTKVGEWREEGKAEIVPGVLFIDEVHMLDIECFSFLNRALESELAPLVIMASNRGICRIRGTRFRSPHGMPIDLLDRVLIISTKPYELDDLKQILTIRAAEEEVSLKPEALEVLTRMASETSLRYAINLITTANLAAKRRKADAVEVVDVRRVYNLFVDEKRSVQYLKEHAEQFMSESDEYGDIDGLSSAAPIIGRQMAAAQA
;
A
#
# COMPACT_ATOMS: atom_id res chain seq x y z
N MET A 1 45.99 23.65 -10.49
CA MET A 1 45.52 22.97 -9.26
C MET A 1 44.00 23.01 -9.28
N ALA A 2 43.35 21.86 -9.38
CA ALA A 2 41.90 21.75 -9.55
C ALA A 2 41.18 22.04 -8.22
N GLN A 3 40.20 22.94 -8.26
CA GLN A 3 39.21 23.11 -7.19
C GLN A 3 38.19 21.98 -7.30
N ILE A 4 38.11 21.15 -6.27
CA ILE A 4 37.10 20.11 -6.13
C ILE A 4 35.92 20.75 -5.40
N SER A 5 34.79 20.99 -6.10
CA SER A 5 33.53 21.33 -5.45
C SER A 5 32.82 20.02 -5.05
N THR A 6 32.79 19.72 -3.75
CA THR A 6 31.97 18.65 -3.19
C THR A 6 30.58 19.19 -2.86
N THR A 7 29.65 19.07 -3.80
CA THR A 7 28.21 19.12 -3.52
C THR A 7 27.68 17.71 -3.70
N SER A 8 27.67 16.93 -2.63
CA SER A 8 26.86 15.72 -2.54
C SER A 8 25.58 16.06 -1.81
N GLU A 9 24.64 16.69 -2.53
CA GLU A 9 23.23 16.65 -2.14
C GLU A 9 22.78 15.19 -2.31
N GLN A 10 22.91 14.40 -1.24
CA GLN A 10 22.17 13.16 -1.15
C GLN A 10 20.70 13.53 -0.97
N THR A 11 19.98 13.66 -2.09
CA THR A 11 18.53 13.61 -2.09
C THR A 11 18.12 12.35 -1.35
N VAL A 12 17.61 12.52 -0.13
CA VAL A 12 16.99 11.45 0.65
C VAL A 12 15.77 11.01 -0.17
N GLN A 13 15.94 10.00 -1.01
CA GLN A 13 14.83 9.30 -1.61
C GLN A 13 14.13 8.59 -0.44
N THR A 14 13.01 9.14 0.00
CA THR A 14 12.05 8.38 0.80
C THR A 14 11.78 7.06 0.06
N LEU A 15 11.71 5.95 0.79
CA LEU A 15 11.55 4.61 0.21
C LEU A 15 10.24 4.45 -0.59
N GLU A 16 9.39 5.47 -0.59
CA GLU A 16 8.21 5.61 -1.43
C GLU A 16 8.61 5.75 -2.90
N ARG A 17 8.74 4.61 -3.56
CA ARG A 17 8.75 4.55 -5.02
C ARG A 17 7.38 5.00 -5.54
N ILE A 18 7.36 5.86 -6.55
CA ILE A 18 6.13 6.31 -7.21
C ILE A 18 5.40 5.09 -7.79
N GLY A 19 4.36 4.66 -7.09
CA GLY A 19 3.52 3.54 -7.49
C GLY A 19 2.47 3.94 -8.52
N ALA A 20 1.80 2.96 -9.12
CA ALA A 20 0.70 3.21 -10.06
C ALA A 20 -0.48 3.99 -9.41
N HIS A 21 -0.57 3.99 -8.07
CA HIS A 21 -1.66 4.63 -7.34
C HIS A 21 -1.19 5.67 -6.29
N SER A 22 0.11 5.97 -6.15
CA SER A 22 0.62 6.90 -5.11
C SER A 22 -0.07 8.27 -5.08
N HIS A 23 -0.41 8.78 -6.26
CA HIS A 23 -1.18 10.02 -6.44
C HIS A 23 -2.57 10.05 -5.77
N VAL A 24 -3.17 8.90 -5.44
CA VAL A 24 -4.52 8.82 -4.86
C VAL A 24 -4.45 9.05 -3.34
N LYS A 25 -4.99 10.18 -2.90
CA LYS A 25 -4.99 10.62 -1.49
C LYS A 25 -6.37 10.54 -0.82
N GLY A 26 -7.38 10.06 -1.52
CA GLY A 26 -8.76 9.96 -1.05
C GLY A 26 -9.76 9.85 -2.20
N LEU A 27 -11.05 9.78 -1.88
CA LEU A 27 -12.12 9.68 -2.90
C LEU A 27 -12.46 11.01 -3.60
N GLY A 28 -11.99 12.15 -3.09
CA GLY A 28 -12.20 13.47 -3.68
C GLY A 28 -13.67 13.95 -3.64
N LEU A 29 -14.41 13.58 -2.60
CA LEU A 29 -15.80 13.96 -2.38
C LEU A 29 -15.89 15.26 -1.57
N ASP A 30 -17.03 15.95 -1.64
CA ASP A 30 -17.38 17.00 -0.67
C ASP A 30 -18.17 16.44 0.53
N ASP A 31 -18.55 17.33 1.45
CA ASP A 31 -19.27 16.98 2.68
C ASP A 31 -20.67 16.39 2.43
N GLN A 32 -21.24 16.63 1.23
CA GLN A 32 -22.51 16.06 0.78
C GLN A 32 -22.35 14.74 0.04
N LEU A 33 -21.12 14.19 -0.03
CA LEU A 33 -20.74 13.00 -0.78
C LEU A 33 -20.85 13.17 -2.31
N GLU A 34 -20.85 14.41 -2.82
CA GLU A 34 -20.80 14.65 -4.26
C GLU A 34 -19.34 14.63 -4.75
N PRO A 35 -19.05 13.90 -5.84
CA PRO A 35 -17.70 13.77 -6.37
C PRO A 35 -17.28 15.03 -7.13
N ARG A 36 -16.20 15.66 -6.68
CA ARG A 36 -15.58 16.77 -7.44
C ARG A 36 -14.95 16.24 -8.73
N PRO A 37 -14.94 17.04 -9.83
CA PRO A 37 -14.39 16.61 -11.12
C PRO A 37 -12.95 16.07 -11.04
N SER A 38 -12.09 16.79 -10.31
CA SER A 38 -10.71 16.39 -9.98
C SER A 38 -10.40 16.82 -8.55
N SER A 39 -10.09 15.87 -7.67
CA SER A 39 -9.75 16.13 -6.26
C SER A 39 -9.06 14.92 -5.63
N GLN A 40 -8.10 15.15 -4.73
CA GLN A 40 -7.35 14.10 -4.01
C GLN A 40 -6.74 13.02 -4.94
N GLY A 41 -6.32 13.41 -6.14
CA GLY A 41 -5.76 12.51 -7.15
C GLY A 41 -6.77 11.68 -7.93
N MET A 42 -8.07 11.76 -7.61
CA MET A 42 -9.13 11.08 -8.32
C MET A 42 -9.77 12.00 -9.37
N VAL A 43 -9.97 11.47 -10.58
CA VAL A 43 -10.59 12.15 -11.72
C VAL A 43 -11.71 11.28 -12.27
N GLY A 44 -12.81 11.90 -12.70
CA GLY A 44 -13.91 11.18 -13.34
C GLY A 44 -14.59 10.18 -12.38
N GLN A 45 -15.08 9.05 -12.93
CA GLN A 45 -15.78 7.96 -12.22
C GLN A 45 -16.80 8.42 -11.16
N ARG A 46 -17.57 9.47 -11.47
CA ARG A 46 -18.43 10.15 -10.50
C ARG A 46 -19.39 9.20 -9.78
N ALA A 47 -20.11 8.37 -10.54
CA ALA A 47 -21.07 7.41 -9.96
C ALA A 47 -20.39 6.40 -9.02
N ALA A 48 -19.25 5.84 -9.42
CA ALA A 48 -18.54 4.85 -8.62
C ALA A 48 -17.91 5.48 -7.37
N ARG A 49 -17.35 6.69 -7.47
CA ARG A 49 -16.81 7.44 -6.32
C ARG A 49 -17.88 7.83 -5.31
N LYS A 50 -19.06 8.26 -5.80
CA LYS A 50 -20.22 8.56 -4.94
C LYS A 50 -20.70 7.31 -4.19
N ALA A 51 -20.84 6.18 -4.89
CA ALA A 51 -21.20 4.91 -4.28
C ALA A 51 -20.14 4.46 -3.24
N ALA A 52 -18.86 4.56 -3.57
CA ALA A 52 -17.77 4.27 -2.64
C ALA A 52 -17.80 5.16 -1.40
N GLY A 53 -18.07 6.46 -1.56
CA GLY A 53 -18.19 7.42 -0.46
C GLY A 53 -19.32 7.12 0.50
N LEU A 54 -20.48 6.72 -0.04
CA LEU A 54 -21.62 6.28 0.77
C LEU A 54 -21.22 5.08 1.65
N ILE A 55 -20.49 4.12 1.09
CA ILE A 55 -20.07 2.93 1.84
C ILE A 55 -19.02 3.28 2.89
N VAL A 56 -18.04 4.13 2.55
CA VAL A 56 -17.05 4.64 3.54
C VAL A 56 -17.76 5.29 4.73
N LYS A 57 -18.78 6.13 4.48
CA LYS A 57 -19.55 6.76 5.55
C LYS A 57 -20.33 5.74 6.39
N MET A 58 -20.92 4.73 5.75
CA MET A 58 -21.62 3.66 6.47
C MET A 58 -20.69 2.82 7.35
N VAL A 59 -19.43 2.62 6.93
CA VAL A 59 -18.39 1.96 7.72
C VAL A 59 -17.97 2.84 8.90
N GLN A 60 -17.75 4.14 8.68
CA GLN A 60 -17.43 5.11 9.74
C GLN A 60 -18.55 5.20 10.78
N ASP A 61 -19.82 5.14 10.36
CA ASP A 61 -20.98 5.14 11.24
C ASP A 61 -21.17 3.81 12.00
N GLY A 62 -20.33 2.79 11.75
CA GLY A 62 -20.41 1.47 12.38
C GLY A 62 -21.69 0.68 12.05
N ARG A 63 -22.43 1.10 11.01
CA ARG A 63 -23.73 0.51 10.63
C ARG A 63 -23.60 -0.74 9.77
N ILE A 64 -22.38 -1.02 9.28
CA ILE A 64 -22.10 -2.10 8.35
C ILE A 64 -20.91 -2.91 8.87
N ALA A 65 -21.16 -4.17 9.23
CA ALA A 65 -20.16 -5.22 9.40
C ALA A 65 -20.47 -6.36 8.42
N GLY A 66 -19.43 -7.05 7.93
CA GLY A 66 -19.61 -8.27 7.12
C GLY A 66 -20.18 -8.08 5.70
N ARG A 67 -20.14 -6.86 5.14
CA ARG A 67 -20.55 -6.66 3.74
C ARG A 67 -19.38 -6.77 2.77
N ALA A 68 -19.69 -7.34 1.62
CA ALA A 68 -18.81 -7.42 0.48
C ALA A 68 -19.28 -6.49 -0.65
N ILE A 69 -18.32 -5.87 -1.32
CA ILE A 69 -18.52 -4.99 -2.47
C ILE A 69 -17.81 -5.61 -3.65
N LEU A 70 -18.44 -5.61 -4.81
CA LEU A 70 -17.81 -6.01 -6.07
C LEU A 70 -17.65 -4.80 -6.98
N MET A 71 -16.41 -4.41 -7.24
CA MET A 71 -16.07 -3.46 -8.30
C MET A 71 -15.96 -4.19 -9.63
N ALA A 72 -16.92 -3.92 -10.51
CA ALA A 72 -16.99 -4.52 -11.84
C ALA A 72 -16.71 -3.48 -12.93
N GLY A 73 -15.95 -3.87 -13.95
CA GLY A 73 -15.80 -3.06 -15.15
C GLY A 73 -14.52 -3.37 -15.93
N PRO A 74 -14.34 -2.77 -17.11
CA PRO A 74 -13.21 -3.03 -17.99
C PRO A 74 -11.83 -2.83 -17.30
N PRO A 75 -10.76 -3.39 -17.86
CA PRO A 75 -9.40 -3.05 -17.41
C PRO A 75 -9.15 -1.54 -17.46
N SER A 76 -8.31 -1.03 -16.55
CA SER A 76 -7.89 0.37 -16.51
C SER A 76 -8.99 1.42 -16.25
N THR A 77 -10.13 1.04 -15.68
CA THR A 77 -11.21 1.98 -15.26
C THR A 77 -11.09 2.49 -13.82
N GLY A 78 -9.98 2.20 -13.13
CA GLY A 78 -9.71 2.74 -11.80
C GLY A 78 -10.32 1.95 -10.63
N LYS A 79 -10.70 0.67 -10.78
CA LYS A 79 -11.21 -0.17 -9.67
C LYS A 79 -10.29 -0.15 -8.44
N THR A 80 -9.01 -0.51 -8.63
CA THR A 80 -7.99 -0.51 -7.57
C THR A 80 -7.75 0.90 -7.02
N ALA A 81 -7.81 1.93 -7.87
CA ALA A 81 -7.67 3.32 -7.44
C ALA A 81 -8.83 3.77 -6.53
N ILE A 82 -10.07 3.40 -6.84
CA ILE A 82 -11.24 3.70 -5.98
C ILE A 82 -11.11 2.98 -4.64
N ALA A 83 -10.74 1.69 -4.63
CA ALA A 83 -10.55 0.94 -3.40
C ALA A 83 -9.46 1.55 -2.51
N MET A 84 -8.35 1.99 -3.11
CA MET A 84 -7.29 2.69 -2.37
C MET A 84 -7.76 4.07 -1.89
N GLY A 85 -8.54 4.80 -2.69
CA GLY A 85 -9.19 6.03 -2.27
C GLY A 85 -10.13 5.83 -1.08
N MET A 86 -10.88 4.72 -1.02
CA MET A 86 -11.71 4.36 0.13
C MET A 86 -10.85 4.17 1.38
N ALA A 87 -9.75 3.42 1.27
CA ALA A 87 -8.82 3.18 2.39
C ALA A 87 -8.22 4.49 2.93
N GLN A 88 -7.72 5.35 2.04
CA GLN A 88 -7.16 6.65 2.42
C GLN A 88 -8.20 7.57 3.07
N THR A 89 -9.47 7.46 2.66
CA THR A 89 -10.57 8.25 3.24
C THR A 89 -11.00 7.73 4.62
N LEU A 90 -10.84 6.42 4.89
CA LEU A 90 -11.11 5.83 6.21
C LEU A 90 -10.07 6.25 7.26
N GLY A 91 -8.85 6.56 6.83
CA GLY A 91 -7.78 7.12 7.67
C GLY A 91 -6.50 6.29 7.64
N SER A 92 -5.38 6.90 8.01
CA SER A 92 -4.05 6.25 8.06
C SER A 92 -3.99 5.07 9.03
N ASP A 93 -4.84 5.07 10.04
CA ASP A 93 -4.84 4.09 11.12
C ASP A 93 -5.74 2.88 10.82
N VAL A 94 -6.45 2.90 9.69
CA VAL A 94 -7.35 1.82 9.28
C VAL A 94 -6.54 0.83 8.43
N PRO A 95 -6.46 -0.46 8.84
CA PRO A 95 -5.65 -1.42 8.10
C PRO A 95 -6.23 -1.68 6.72
N PHE A 96 -5.38 -1.60 5.70
CA PHE A 96 -5.72 -1.91 4.32
C PHE A 96 -4.85 -3.06 3.82
N THR A 97 -5.47 -4.20 3.52
CA THR A 97 -4.78 -5.36 2.96
C THR A 97 -5.15 -5.49 1.49
N MET A 98 -4.16 -5.41 0.61
CA MET A 98 -4.30 -5.75 -0.80
C MET A 98 -3.87 -7.20 -1.00
N LEU A 99 -4.72 -8.00 -1.64
CA LEU A 99 -4.48 -9.40 -1.96
C LEU A 99 -4.80 -9.62 -3.44
N SER A 100 -3.89 -10.18 -4.21
CA SER A 100 -4.25 -10.73 -5.52
C SER A 100 -4.87 -12.12 -5.33
N ALA A 101 -5.99 -12.41 -5.99
CA ALA A 101 -6.62 -13.74 -5.91
C ALA A 101 -5.65 -14.89 -6.24
N SER A 102 -4.61 -14.64 -7.05
CA SER A 102 -3.59 -15.63 -7.38
C SER A 102 -2.62 -15.91 -6.22
N GLU A 103 -2.43 -14.98 -5.29
CA GLU A 103 -1.53 -15.15 -4.12
C GLU A 103 -2.06 -16.15 -3.10
N VAL A 104 -3.35 -16.45 -3.14
CA VAL A 104 -3.99 -17.46 -2.28
C VAL A 104 -3.48 -18.88 -2.56
N PHE A 105 -2.99 -19.13 -3.77
CA PHE A 105 -2.48 -20.44 -4.18
C PHE A 105 -1.00 -20.55 -3.82
N SER A 106 -0.73 -21.09 -2.63
CA SER A 106 0.62 -21.39 -2.14
C SER A 106 0.83 -22.90 -1.93
N LEU A 107 2.09 -23.33 -1.96
CA LEU A 107 2.51 -24.67 -1.54
C LEU A 107 2.79 -24.74 -0.02
N GLU A 108 3.06 -23.61 0.61
CA GLU A 108 3.46 -23.54 2.02
C GLU A 108 2.28 -23.57 2.99
N MET A 109 1.12 -23.07 2.56
CA MET A 109 -0.10 -23.01 3.37
C MET A 109 -1.34 -23.27 2.51
N SER A 110 -2.41 -23.73 3.15
CA SER A 110 -3.70 -23.93 2.50
C SER A 110 -4.34 -22.62 2.02
N LYS A 111 -5.13 -22.70 0.94
CA LYS A 111 -5.88 -21.56 0.37
C LYS A 111 -6.77 -20.86 1.40
N THR A 112 -7.43 -21.65 2.24
CA THR A 112 -8.29 -21.16 3.33
C THR A 112 -7.48 -20.44 4.40
N GLU A 113 -6.27 -20.91 4.70
CA GLU A 113 -5.39 -20.25 5.66
C GLU A 113 -4.85 -18.93 5.11
N ALA A 114 -4.44 -18.88 3.84
CA ALA A 114 -4.01 -17.64 3.20
C ALA A 114 -5.12 -16.57 3.23
N LEU A 115 -6.37 -16.95 2.91
CA LEU A 115 -7.52 -16.06 3.03
C LEU A 115 -7.77 -15.65 4.48
N MET A 116 -7.71 -16.59 5.44
CA MET A 116 -7.93 -16.27 6.85
C MET A 116 -6.88 -15.28 7.39
N GLN A 117 -5.62 -15.42 7.00
CA GLN A 117 -4.57 -14.46 7.33
C GLN A 117 -4.87 -13.10 6.73
N ALA A 118 -5.32 -13.01 5.47
CA ALA A 118 -5.71 -11.75 4.85
C ALA A 118 -6.89 -11.07 5.58
N PHE A 119 -7.89 -11.83 6.03
CA PHE A 119 -8.98 -11.32 6.87
C PHE A 119 -8.44 -10.76 8.19
N ARG A 120 -7.59 -11.52 8.89
CA ARG A 120 -7.05 -11.09 10.20
C ARG A 120 -6.04 -9.94 10.11
N ARG A 121 -5.30 -9.81 9.00
CA ARG A 121 -4.46 -8.62 8.72
C ARG A 121 -5.30 -7.36 8.53
N SER A 122 -6.52 -7.52 8.01
CA SER A 122 -7.45 -6.42 7.76
C SER A 122 -8.28 -6.01 8.98
N ILE A 123 -8.03 -6.59 10.16
CA ILE A 123 -8.71 -6.21 11.40
C ILE A 123 -7.65 -5.70 12.37
N GLY A 124 -7.75 -4.42 12.71
CA GLY A 124 -6.85 -3.75 13.65
C GLY A 124 -7.40 -3.80 15.07
N VAL A 125 -6.49 -3.88 16.04
CA VAL A 125 -6.75 -3.69 17.46
C VAL A 125 -5.91 -2.50 17.90
N ARG A 126 -6.61 -1.42 18.25
CA ARG A 126 -6.02 -0.20 18.76
C ARG A 126 -5.97 -0.28 20.28
N ILE A 127 -4.77 -0.37 20.81
CA ILE A 127 -4.49 -0.45 22.24
C ILE A 127 -4.02 0.94 22.69
N ARG A 128 -4.64 1.47 23.74
CA ARG A 128 -4.24 2.73 24.37
C ARG A 128 -3.52 2.39 25.66
N GLU A 129 -2.26 2.79 25.75
CA GLU A 129 -1.43 2.59 26.93
C GLU A 129 -0.97 3.94 27.47
N GLU A 130 -1.14 4.16 28.76
CA GLU A 130 -0.58 5.32 29.45
C GLU A 130 0.88 5.02 29.80
N ALA A 131 1.81 5.69 29.12
CA ALA A 131 3.24 5.58 29.41
C ALA A 131 3.72 6.78 30.22
N GLU A 132 4.39 6.54 31.34
CA GLU A 132 5.12 7.58 32.06
C GLU A 132 6.51 7.76 31.45
N VAL A 133 6.71 8.89 30.77
CA VAL A 133 7.95 9.22 30.09
C VAL A 133 8.66 10.36 30.81
N VAL A 134 9.96 10.20 31.04
CA VAL A 134 10.85 11.28 31.50
C VAL A 134 11.59 11.84 30.30
N GLU A 135 11.34 13.09 29.95
CA GLU A 135 11.95 13.74 28.78
C GLU A 135 12.74 14.98 29.23
N GLY A 136 14.00 15.08 28.81
CA GLY A 136 14.82 16.24 29.13
C GLY A 136 16.24 16.18 28.57
N GLU A 137 16.96 17.28 28.72
CA GLU A 137 18.37 17.42 28.38
C GLU A 137 19.25 16.85 29.49
N VAL A 138 20.18 15.98 29.13
CA VAL A 138 21.17 15.44 30.05
C VAL A 138 22.21 16.49 30.37
N VAL A 139 22.30 16.89 31.64
CA VAL A 139 23.32 17.84 32.11
C VAL A 139 24.64 17.14 32.37
N GLU A 140 24.57 16.03 33.11
CA GLU A 140 25.73 15.26 33.59
C GLU A 140 25.35 13.78 33.83
N ILE A 141 26.31 12.89 33.61
CA ILE A 141 26.22 11.46 33.90
C ILE A 141 27.43 11.07 34.76
N GLN A 142 27.18 10.60 35.98
CA GLN A 142 28.20 10.08 36.88
C GLN A 142 27.99 8.56 37.02
N ILE A 143 29.04 7.77 36.81
CA ILE A 143 28.97 6.31 36.94
C ILE A 143 30.10 5.86 37.87
N ASP A 144 29.72 5.41 39.06
CA ASP A 144 30.62 4.81 40.04
C ASP A 144 30.73 3.32 39.77
N ARG A 145 31.96 2.86 39.54
CA ARG A 145 32.26 1.42 39.38
C ARG A 145 32.95 0.93 40.64
N SER A 146 32.43 -0.14 41.23
CA SER A 146 33.14 -0.85 42.30
C SER A 146 34.47 -1.40 41.76
N LEU A 147 35.50 -1.46 42.62
CA LEU A 147 36.85 -1.92 42.30
C LEU A 147 36.89 -3.35 41.72
N THR A 148 35.86 -4.17 41.98
CA THR A 148 35.71 -5.55 41.48
C THR A 148 34.85 -5.64 40.20
N GLY A 149 34.30 -4.52 39.71
CA GLY A 149 33.53 -4.45 38.46
C GLY A 149 32.13 -5.07 38.48
N ALA A 150 31.70 -5.70 39.59
CA ALA A 150 30.44 -6.45 39.66
C ALA A 150 29.19 -5.58 39.83
N THR A 151 29.33 -4.38 40.41
CA THR A 151 28.22 -3.43 40.61
C THR A 151 28.61 -2.04 40.11
N LYS A 152 27.72 -1.47 39.29
CA LYS A 152 27.76 -0.10 38.79
C LYS A 152 26.57 0.65 39.39
N THR A 153 26.84 1.77 40.03
CA THR A 153 25.81 2.73 40.46
C THR A 153 26.08 4.04 39.74
N GLY A 154 25.04 4.81 39.44
CA GLY A 154 25.22 6.06 38.72
C GLY A 154 24.23 7.12 39.15
N LYS A 155 24.54 8.36 38.80
CA LYS A 155 23.65 9.50 38.93
C LYS A 155 23.51 10.16 37.56
N LEU A 156 22.29 10.50 37.21
CA LEU A 156 21.92 11.16 35.95
C LEU A 156 21.18 12.43 36.27
N THR A 157 21.76 13.56 35.87
CA THR A 157 21.12 14.87 36.02
C THR A 157 20.44 15.23 34.70
N ILE A 158 19.12 15.40 34.74
CA ILE A 158 18.30 15.77 33.58
C ILE A 158 17.59 17.09 33.89
N LYS A 159 17.56 18.00 32.92
CA LYS A 159 16.84 19.27 33.00
C LYS A 159 15.86 19.46 31.85
N THR A 160 14.80 20.20 32.11
CA THR A 160 13.98 20.91 31.14
C THR A 160 14.25 22.42 31.27
N THR A 161 13.52 23.27 30.55
CA THR A 161 13.58 24.72 30.76
C THR A 161 13.14 25.14 32.15
N ASP A 162 12.26 24.35 32.78
CA ASP A 162 11.54 24.76 33.99
C ASP A 162 12.05 24.06 35.25
N MET A 163 12.69 22.90 35.11
CA MET A 163 13.16 22.10 36.26
C MET A 163 14.41 21.29 35.95
N GLU A 164 15.17 20.99 37.00
CA GLU A 164 16.36 20.14 36.96
C GLU A 164 16.26 19.11 38.08
N THR A 165 16.49 17.83 37.77
CA THR A 165 16.41 16.74 38.75
C THR A 165 17.55 15.75 38.57
N ILE A 166 17.92 15.10 39.67
CA ILE A 166 18.97 14.09 39.73
C ILE A 166 18.31 12.74 39.99
N TYR A 167 18.53 11.79 39.08
CA TYR A 167 18.06 10.41 39.19
C TYR A 167 19.22 9.48 39.54
N GLU A 168 19.00 8.59 40.50
CA GLU A 168 19.92 7.48 40.77
C GLU A 168 19.65 6.33 39.79
N LEU A 169 20.72 5.83 39.18
CA LEU A 169 20.69 4.80 38.15
C LEU A 169 21.17 3.45 38.70
N GLY A 170 20.38 2.42 38.43
CA GLY A 170 20.81 1.03 38.61
C GLY A 170 21.63 0.49 37.43
N ASN A 171 22.25 -0.68 37.62
CA ASN A 171 23.06 -1.39 36.62
C ASN A 171 22.43 -1.43 35.21
N LYS A 172 21.16 -1.84 35.10
CA LYS A 172 20.47 -1.99 33.80
C LYS A 172 20.37 -0.67 33.04
N MET A 173 20.07 0.43 33.72
CA MET A 173 19.95 1.75 33.10
C MET A 173 21.32 2.27 32.64
N ILE A 174 22.38 2.00 33.41
CA ILE A 174 23.74 2.36 33.05
C ILE A 174 24.17 1.63 31.78
N ASP A 175 23.86 0.33 31.67
CA ASP A 175 24.17 -0.45 30.47
C ASP A 175 23.36 0.05 29.25
N SER A 176 22.09 0.42 29.43
CA SER A 176 21.27 1.04 28.38
C SER A 176 21.82 2.40 27.92
N LEU A 177 22.25 3.27 28.83
CA LEU A 177 22.89 4.56 28.50
C LEU A 177 24.19 4.35 27.71
N GLN A 178 24.99 3.35 28.09
CA GLN A 178 26.23 2.99 27.40
C GLN A 178 25.96 2.42 26.00
N LYS A 179 24.93 1.57 25.87
CA LYS A 179 24.51 0.98 24.60
C LYS A 179 24.06 2.03 23.59
N GLU A 180 23.26 2.99 24.04
CA GLU A 180 22.75 4.11 23.24
C GLU A 180 23.76 5.27 23.10
N LYS A 181 24.95 5.15 23.73
CA LYS A 181 26.03 6.17 23.72
C LYS A 181 25.54 7.56 24.10
N ILE A 182 24.75 7.63 25.17
CA ILE A 182 24.22 8.89 25.70
C ILE A 182 25.34 9.68 26.37
N THR A 183 25.40 10.97 26.06
CA THR A 183 26.40 11.92 26.57
C THR A 183 25.73 13.19 27.09
N ALA A 184 26.49 13.98 27.86
CA ALA A 184 26.04 15.26 28.36
C ALA A 184 25.72 16.22 27.19
N GLY A 185 24.52 16.83 27.23
CA GLY A 185 23.96 17.67 26.17
C GLY A 185 23.03 16.94 25.20
N ASP A 186 22.83 15.62 25.34
CA ASP A 186 21.80 14.90 24.59
C ASP A 186 20.41 15.12 25.19
N VAL A 187 19.39 15.22 24.34
CA VAL A 187 17.98 15.21 24.75
C VAL A 187 17.48 13.78 24.63
N ILE A 188 16.99 13.23 25.75
CA ILE A 188 16.56 11.83 25.85
C ILE A 188 15.13 11.73 26.35
N ALA A 189 14.46 10.65 25.95
CA ALA A 189 13.20 10.20 26.52
C ALA A 189 13.40 8.82 27.16
N ILE A 190 13.03 8.69 28.43
CA ILE A 190 13.10 7.46 29.21
C ILE A 190 11.67 7.02 29.52
N ASP A 191 11.27 5.86 29.03
CA ASP A 191 10.04 5.21 29.49
C ASP A 191 10.31 4.52 30.83
N LYS A 192 9.60 4.93 31.89
CA LYS A 192 9.80 4.42 33.25
C LYS A 192 9.43 2.95 33.40
N ALA A 193 8.45 2.47 32.65
CA ALA A 193 7.96 1.09 32.78
C ALA A 193 8.91 0.11 32.08
N SER A 194 9.32 0.43 30.85
CA SER A 194 10.21 -0.44 30.07
C SER A 194 11.70 -0.23 30.36
N GLY A 195 12.08 0.92 30.90
CA GLY A 195 13.48 1.33 31.05
C GLY A 195 14.19 1.59 29.71
N ARG A 196 13.42 1.72 28.62
CA ARG A 196 13.95 2.03 27.29
C ARG A 196 14.33 3.50 27.22
N ILE A 197 15.56 3.75 26.77
CA ILE A 197 16.11 5.09 26.58
C ILE A 197 16.15 5.38 25.09
N THR A 198 15.58 6.51 24.67
CA THR A 198 15.58 6.95 23.28
C THR A 198 16.29 8.29 23.18
N LYS A 199 17.33 8.37 22.34
CA LYS A 199 18.02 9.63 22.03
C LYS A 199 17.22 10.41 21.00
N LEU A 200 16.60 11.51 21.40
CA LEU A 200 15.81 12.38 20.52
C LEU A 200 16.72 13.26 19.66
N GLY A 201 17.84 13.69 20.23
CA GLY A 201 18.85 14.48 19.54
C GLY A 201 19.82 15.12 20.51
N ARG A 202 20.48 16.19 20.06
CA ARG A 202 21.43 16.98 20.87
C ARG A 202 20.91 18.40 21.07
N SER A 203 21.09 18.94 22.25
CA SER A 203 20.65 20.31 22.58
C SER A 203 21.45 21.34 21.76
N PHE A 204 20.75 22.35 21.24
CA PHE A 204 21.35 23.46 20.50
C PHE A 204 22.40 24.24 21.32
N THR A 205 22.23 24.31 22.63
CA THR A 205 23.11 25.10 23.53
C THR A 205 24.51 24.51 23.65
N ARG A 206 24.66 23.19 23.49
CA ARG A 206 25.94 22.46 23.55
C ARG A 206 26.42 21.97 22.18
N ALA A 207 25.90 22.55 21.09
CA ALA A 207 26.29 22.20 19.73
C ALA A 207 27.73 22.60 19.37
N ARG A 208 28.32 23.57 20.08
CA ARG A 208 29.66 24.10 19.80
C ARG A 208 30.81 23.39 20.52
N ASP A 209 30.51 22.58 21.54
CA ASP A 209 31.54 21.99 22.41
C ASP A 209 32.19 20.72 21.81
N TYR A 210 31.75 20.27 20.63
CA TYR A 210 32.24 19.05 19.98
C TYR A 210 32.60 19.32 18.52
N ASP A 211 33.90 19.35 18.24
CA ASP A 211 34.50 19.63 16.93
C ASP A 211 34.41 18.43 15.94
N ALA A 212 34.15 17.22 16.46
CA ALA A 212 34.02 15.99 15.68
C ALA A 212 32.55 15.50 15.62
N MET A 213 31.65 16.31 15.06
CA MET A 213 30.25 15.92 14.85
C MET A 213 30.13 15.04 13.61
N GLY A 214 29.53 13.85 13.76
CA GLY A 214 29.08 13.07 12.62
C GLY A 214 27.93 13.79 11.90
N SER A 215 27.85 13.61 10.58
CA SER A 215 26.84 14.24 9.72
C SER A 215 25.37 13.94 10.08
N ASP A 216 25.13 12.97 10.97
CA ASP A 216 23.79 12.49 11.40
C ASP A 216 23.30 13.07 12.75
N THR A 217 23.99 14.05 13.34
CA THR A 217 23.57 14.61 14.63
C THR A 217 22.37 15.55 14.48
N LYS A 218 21.17 15.06 14.85
CA LYS A 218 19.95 15.86 14.91
C LYS A 218 19.97 16.79 16.13
N PHE A 219 19.80 18.09 15.90
CA PHE A 219 19.66 19.07 16.97
C PHE A 219 18.20 19.28 17.34
N VAL A 220 17.92 19.26 18.64
CA VAL A 220 16.57 19.39 19.22
C VAL A 220 16.63 20.45 20.32
N GLN A 221 15.54 21.20 20.49
CA GLN A 221 15.43 22.17 21.57
C GLN A 221 15.29 21.46 22.93
N CYS A 222 15.70 22.14 24.00
CA CYS A 222 15.48 21.63 25.35
C CYS A 222 13.96 21.53 25.58
N PRO A 223 13.44 20.38 26.05
CA PRO A 223 12.01 20.26 26.32
C PRO A 223 11.57 21.25 27.40
N GLU A 224 10.38 21.81 27.24
CA GLU A 224 9.79 22.74 28.21
C GLU A 224 8.98 21.99 29.28
N GLY A 225 8.49 22.64 30.34
CA GLY A 225 7.56 22.03 31.29
C GLY A 225 8.15 20.97 32.23
N GLU A 226 7.28 20.09 32.73
CA GLU A 226 7.67 19.03 33.66
C GLU A 226 8.49 17.93 32.98
N LEU A 227 9.52 17.46 33.69
CA LEU A 227 10.40 16.36 33.28
C LEU A 227 9.64 15.04 33.12
N GLN A 228 8.71 14.75 34.02
CA GLN A 228 7.89 13.55 33.97
C GLN A 228 6.53 13.89 33.38
N ARG A 229 6.18 13.23 32.28
CA ARG A 229 4.91 13.41 31.59
C ARG A 229 4.22 12.08 31.41
N ARG A 230 2.90 12.08 31.58
CA ARG A 230 2.05 10.97 31.14
C ARG A 230 1.70 11.19 29.68
N LYS A 231 2.01 10.20 28.85
CA LYS A 231 1.73 10.22 27.42
C LYS A 231 0.89 9.01 27.07
N ASP A 232 -0.26 9.26 26.48
CA ASP A 232 -1.09 8.21 25.89
C ASP A 232 -0.43 7.78 24.58
N VAL A 233 0.06 6.55 24.54
CA VAL A 233 0.63 5.95 23.34
C VAL A 233 -0.42 5.01 22.77
N VAL A 234 -0.79 5.28 21.51
CA VAL A 234 -1.76 4.47 20.78
C VAL A 234 -0.99 3.56 19.85
N HIS A 235 -1.14 2.25 20.04
CA HIS A 235 -0.58 1.23 19.18
C HIS A 235 -1.70 0.55 18.41
N THR A 236 -1.57 0.47 17.08
CA THR A 236 -2.50 -0.29 16.24
C THR A 236 -1.77 -1.53 15.77
N VAL A 237 -2.30 -2.71 16.11
CA VAL A 237 -1.73 -4.02 15.76
C VAL A 237 -2.82 -4.85 15.10
N SER A 238 -2.51 -5.58 14.04
CA SER A 238 -3.50 -6.46 13.40
C SER A 238 -3.74 -7.74 14.20
N LEU A 239 -4.92 -8.35 14.07
CA LEU A 239 -5.19 -9.65 14.69
C LEU A 239 -4.23 -10.74 14.22
N HIS A 240 -3.79 -10.67 12.96
CA HIS A 240 -2.81 -11.62 12.42
C HIS A 240 -1.45 -11.51 13.13
N GLU A 241 -0.97 -10.29 13.42
CA GLU A 241 0.29 -10.11 14.15
C GLU A 241 0.20 -10.69 15.56
N ILE A 242 -0.92 -10.48 16.25
CA ILE A 242 -1.17 -11.07 17.57
C ILE A 242 -1.18 -12.60 17.47
N ASP A 243 -1.81 -13.19 16.45
CA ASP A 243 -1.79 -14.64 16.23
C ASP A 243 -0.37 -15.18 16.06
N VAL A 244 0.42 -14.60 15.16
CA VAL A 244 1.76 -15.09 14.83
C VAL A 244 2.69 -14.98 16.05
N ILE A 245 2.63 -13.86 16.77
CA ILE A 245 3.43 -13.64 17.98
C ILE A 245 3.11 -14.68 19.05
N ASN A 246 1.83 -15.01 19.25
CA ASN A 246 1.41 -15.98 20.27
C ASN A 246 1.51 -17.45 19.80
N SER A 247 1.70 -17.70 18.50
CA SER A 247 1.81 -19.06 17.96
C SER A 247 3.19 -19.69 18.19
N ARG A 248 4.27 -18.91 18.32
CA ARG A 248 5.65 -19.41 18.38
C ARG A 248 6.51 -18.57 19.32
N THR A 249 7.50 -19.19 19.97
CA THR A 249 8.44 -18.51 20.90
C THR A 249 9.25 -17.37 20.25
N GLN A 250 9.47 -17.43 18.93
CA GLN A 250 10.07 -16.36 18.13
C GLN A 250 9.11 -15.83 17.04
N GLY A 251 7.81 -15.77 17.35
CA GLY A 251 6.78 -15.34 16.39
C GLY A 251 7.01 -13.94 15.81
N PHE A 252 7.64 -13.03 16.56
CA PHE A 252 7.97 -11.70 16.04
C PHE A 252 8.91 -11.74 14.82
N LEU A 253 9.91 -12.64 14.79
CA LEU A 253 10.79 -12.75 13.61
C LEU A 253 10.05 -13.33 12.40
N ALA A 254 9.07 -14.21 12.62
CA ALA A 254 8.28 -14.83 11.56
C ALA A 254 7.46 -13.79 10.77
N LEU A 255 7.05 -12.69 11.41
CA LEU A 255 6.38 -11.57 10.73
C LEU A 255 7.26 -10.92 9.65
N PHE A 256 8.58 -10.91 9.85
CA PHE A 256 9.52 -10.32 8.89
C PHE A 256 10.05 -11.34 7.88
N SER A 257 10.13 -12.62 8.25
CA SER A 257 10.62 -13.67 7.35
C SER A 257 9.54 -14.22 6.42
N GLY A 258 8.25 -14.06 6.75
CA GLY A 258 7.12 -14.64 6.01
C GLY A 258 6.86 -16.11 6.35
N ASP A 259 7.71 -16.75 7.17
CA ASP A 259 7.54 -18.13 7.63
C ASP A 259 6.57 -18.20 8.83
N THR A 260 5.33 -17.75 8.61
CA THR A 260 4.27 -17.81 9.63
C THR A 260 3.70 -19.22 9.76
N GLY A 261 3.70 -19.99 8.67
CA GLY A 261 3.04 -21.29 8.55
C GLY A 261 1.53 -21.19 8.82
N GLU A 262 0.90 -22.34 9.10
CA GLU A 262 -0.52 -22.40 9.46
C GLU A 262 -0.72 -22.20 10.96
N ILE A 263 -1.69 -21.36 11.32
CA ILE A 263 -2.02 -21.06 12.71
C ILE A 263 -3.24 -21.89 13.13
N LYS A 264 -3.10 -22.55 14.28
CA LYS A 264 -4.15 -23.39 14.86
C LYS A 264 -5.43 -22.59 15.17
N PRO A 265 -6.63 -23.09 14.82
CA PRO A 265 -7.89 -22.42 15.14
C PRO A 265 -8.10 -22.17 16.63
N GLU A 266 -7.68 -23.10 17.50
CA GLU A 266 -7.86 -22.96 18.95
C GLU A 266 -7.13 -21.73 19.52
N LEU A 267 -5.96 -21.40 18.95
CA LEU A 267 -5.24 -20.20 19.33
C LEU A 267 -5.99 -18.94 18.90
N ARG A 268 -6.56 -18.93 17.69
CA ARG A 268 -7.36 -17.81 17.19
C ARG A 268 -8.59 -17.56 18.06
N ASP A 269 -9.25 -18.62 18.50
CA ASP A 269 -10.41 -18.51 19.39
C ASP A 269 -10.01 -17.93 20.75
N GLN A 270 -8.90 -18.39 21.32
CA GLN A 270 -8.35 -17.80 22.56
C GLN A 270 -8.01 -16.31 22.40
N ILE A 271 -7.43 -15.92 21.27
CA ILE A 271 -7.11 -14.52 20.98
C ILE A 271 -8.38 -13.69 20.80
N ASN A 272 -9.37 -14.22 20.08
CA ASN A 272 -10.66 -13.55 19.89
C ASN A 272 -11.34 -13.29 21.23
N THR A 273 -11.33 -14.26 22.14
CA THR A 273 -11.87 -14.08 23.50
C THR A 273 -11.14 -12.98 24.26
N LYS A 274 -9.79 -12.99 24.28
CA LYS A 274 -8.99 -11.96 24.96
C LYS A 274 -9.18 -10.56 24.37
N VAL A 275 -9.27 -10.45 23.04
CA VAL A 275 -9.53 -9.16 22.37
C VAL A 275 -10.95 -8.68 22.68
N GLY A 276 -11.92 -9.60 22.80
CA GLY A 276 -13.25 -9.32 23.31
C GLY A 276 -13.23 -8.75 24.74
N GLU A 277 -12.51 -9.40 25.65
CA GLU A 277 -12.31 -8.93 27.03
C GLU A 277 -11.67 -7.53 27.06
N TRP A 278 -10.61 -7.30 26.29
CA TRP A 278 -9.97 -5.96 26.23
C TRP A 278 -10.88 -4.87 25.68
N ARG A 279 -11.79 -5.23 24.77
CA ARG A 279 -12.82 -4.32 24.25
C ARG A 279 -13.86 -4.00 25.32
N GLU A 280 -14.32 -5.00 26.07
CA GLU A 280 -15.30 -4.82 27.16
C GLU A 280 -14.71 -4.00 28.32
N GLU A 281 -13.43 -4.21 28.63
CA GLU A 281 -12.68 -3.43 29.64
C GLU A 281 -12.32 -2.01 29.17
N GLY A 282 -12.52 -1.68 27.89
CA GLY A 282 -12.16 -0.38 27.31
C GLY A 282 -10.65 -0.16 27.13
N LYS A 283 -9.83 -1.21 27.25
CA LYS A 283 -8.36 -1.15 27.04
C LYS A 283 -7.99 -1.18 25.56
N ALA A 284 -8.86 -1.75 24.72
CA ALA A 284 -8.66 -1.84 23.28
C ALA A 284 -9.92 -1.49 22.49
N GLU A 285 -9.71 -0.95 21.29
CA GLU A 285 -10.75 -0.64 20.31
C GLU A 285 -10.49 -1.47 19.05
N ILE A 286 -11.51 -2.19 18.57
CA ILE A 286 -11.38 -2.95 17.30
C ILE A 286 -11.65 -1.99 16.15
N VAL A 287 -10.69 -1.88 15.23
CA VAL A 287 -10.76 -1.05 14.03
C VAL A 287 -10.98 -1.98 12.84
N PRO A 288 -12.21 -2.06 12.28
CA PRO A 288 -12.46 -2.83 11.08
C PRO A 288 -11.77 -2.16 9.90
N GLY A 289 -10.85 -2.88 9.26
CA GLY A 289 -10.15 -2.42 8.08
C GLY A 289 -10.84 -2.80 6.77
N VAL A 290 -10.05 -2.77 5.71
CA VAL A 290 -10.48 -3.07 4.34
C VAL A 290 -9.61 -4.17 3.77
N LEU A 291 -10.24 -5.24 3.30
CA LEU A 291 -9.60 -6.30 2.51
C LEU A 291 -9.95 -6.09 1.03
N PHE A 292 -8.96 -5.74 0.22
CA PHE A 292 -9.13 -5.65 -1.24
C PHE A 292 -8.60 -6.92 -1.92
N ILE A 293 -9.48 -7.62 -2.66
CA ILE A 293 -9.13 -8.81 -3.45
C ILE A 293 -9.20 -8.44 -4.94
N ASP A 294 -8.04 -8.34 -5.59
CA ASP A 294 -7.98 -8.13 -7.05
C ASP A 294 -8.16 -9.43 -7.80
N GLU A 295 -8.66 -9.34 -9.03
CA GLU A 295 -8.88 -10.46 -9.95
C GLU A 295 -9.67 -11.63 -9.32
N VAL A 296 -10.74 -11.33 -8.57
CA VAL A 296 -11.50 -12.32 -7.78
C VAL A 296 -11.97 -13.55 -8.59
N HIS A 297 -12.18 -13.39 -9.90
CA HIS A 297 -12.52 -14.47 -10.82
C HIS A 297 -11.45 -15.58 -10.93
N MET A 298 -10.26 -15.35 -10.39
CA MET A 298 -9.18 -16.33 -10.28
C MET A 298 -9.29 -17.22 -9.05
N LEU A 299 -10.18 -16.92 -8.10
CA LEU A 299 -10.50 -17.80 -6.98
C LEU A 299 -11.30 -19.02 -7.43
N ASP A 300 -11.20 -20.10 -6.66
CA ASP A 300 -12.00 -21.31 -6.86
C ASP A 300 -13.21 -21.38 -5.93
N ILE A 301 -14.05 -22.39 -6.15
CA ILE A 301 -15.28 -22.59 -5.38
C ILE A 301 -15.05 -22.79 -3.88
N GLU A 302 -13.91 -23.37 -3.47
CA GLU A 302 -13.57 -23.56 -2.06
C GLU A 302 -13.27 -22.23 -1.38
N CYS A 303 -12.52 -21.35 -2.06
CA CYS A 303 -12.26 -19.99 -1.60
C CYS A 303 -13.57 -19.21 -1.45
N PHE A 304 -14.49 -19.30 -2.42
CA PHE A 304 -15.78 -18.61 -2.33
C PHE A 304 -16.66 -19.14 -1.20
N SER A 305 -16.67 -20.44 -0.95
CA SER A 305 -17.36 -21.04 0.18
C SER A 305 -16.82 -20.52 1.52
N PHE A 306 -15.48 -20.44 1.65
CA PHE A 306 -14.84 -19.85 2.82
C PHE A 306 -15.21 -18.37 3.00
N LEU A 307 -15.13 -17.57 1.93
CA LEU A 307 -15.50 -16.15 1.95
C LEU A 307 -16.94 -15.95 2.40
N ASN A 308 -17.86 -16.80 1.92
CA ASN A 308 -19.28 -16.69 2.24
C ASN A 308 -19.54 -16.86 3.75
N ARG A 309 -18.82 -17.79 4.40
CA ARG A 309 -18.86 -17.98 5.86
C ARG A 309 -18.13 -16.87 6.62
N ALA A 310 -16.97 -16.43 6.12
CA ALA A 310 -16.15 -15.43 6.79
C ALA A 310 -16.84 -14.06 6.85
N LEU A 311 -17.63 -13.71 5.83
CA LEU A 311 -18.42 -12.49 5.78
C LEU A 311 -19.57 -12.44 6.79
N GLU A 312 -20.01 -13.59 7.33
CA GLU A 312 -21.05 -13.64 8.36
C GLU A 312 -20.51 -13.31 9.77
N SER A 313 -19.18 -13.22 9.94
CA SER A 313 -18.56 -12.89 11.22
C SER A 313 -18.80 -11.41 11.59
N GLU A 314 -19.10 -11.15 12.87
CA GLU A 314 -19.28 -9.78 13.38
C GLU A 314 -18.03 -8.91 13.23
N LEU A 315 -16.84 -9.52 13.30
CA LEU A 315 -15.55 -8.82 13.18
C LEU A 315 -15.06 -8.75 11.73
N ALA A 316 -15.86 -9.17 10.75
CA ALA A 316 -15.43 -9.21 9.36
C ALA A 316 -15.12 -7.78 8.85
N PRO A 317 -13.95 -7.58 8.22
CA PRO A 317 -13.57 -6.30 7.63
C PRO A 317 -14.45 -6.00 6.41
N LEU A 318 -14.38 -4.78 5.90
CA LEU A 318 -15.00 -4.46 4.62
C LEU A 318 -14.25 -5.20 3.51
N VAL A 319 -14.93 -6.11 2.81
CA VAL A 319 -14.32 -6.84 1.69
C VAL A 319 -14.67 -6.17 0.37
N ILE A 320 -13.66 -5.71 -0.36
CA ILE A 320 -13.80 -5.14 -1.70
C ILE A 320 -13.17 -6.11 -2.69
N MET A 321 -13.96 -6.66 -3.59
CA MET A 321 -13.49 -7.53 -4.67
C MET A 321 -13.47 -6.77 -5.99
N ALA A 322 -12.50 -7.02 -6.85
CA ALA A 322 -12.46 -6.48 -8.20
C ALA A 322 -12.51 -7.59 -9.25
N SER A 323 -13.35 -7.39 -10.27
CA SER A 323 -13.39 -8.26 -11.45
C SER A 323 -13.38 -7.44 -12.73
N ASN A 324 -12.58 -7.87 -13.69
CA ASN A 324 -12.54 -7.36 -15.06
C ASN A 324 -13.22 -8.30 -16.06
N ARG A 325 -13.76 -9.44 -15.61
CA ARG A 325 -14.44 -10.42 -16.46
C ARG A 325 -15.96 -10.30 -16.37
N GLY A 326 -16.61 -10.46 -17.53
CA GLY A 326 -18.07 -10.49 -17.67
C GLY A 326 -18.65 -11.84 -17.26
N ILE A 327 -18.68 -12.83 -18.17
CA ILE A 327 -19.13 -14.20 -17.87
C ILE A 327 -17.94 -15.16 -18.03
N CYS A 328 -17.49 -15.74 -16.93
CA CYS A 328 -16.41 -16.73 -16.94
C CYS A 328 -16.75 -17.95 -16.09
N ARG A 329 -15.95 -19.00 -16.26
CA ARG A 329 -16.10 -20.25 -15.53
C ARG A 329 -15.67 -20.06 -14.08
N ILE A 330 -16.44 -20.57 -13.12
CA ILE A 330 -16.03 -20.65 -11.72
C ILE A 330 -14.97 -21.75 -11.63
N ARG A 331 -13.74 -21.42 -11.21
CA ARG A 331 -12.65 -22.39 -11.13
C ARG A 331 -13.01 -23.51 -10.14
N GLY A 332 -12.64 -24.73 -10.48
CA GLY A 332 -13.05 -25.94 -9.75
C GLY A 332 -14.42 -26.52 -10.14
N THR A 333 -15.24 -25.79 -10.91
CA THR A 333 -16.56 -26.29 -11.37
C THR A 333 -16.62 -26.34 -12.89
N ARG A 334 -17.73 -26.81 -13.50
CA ARG A 334 -17.99 -26.70 -14.95
C ARG A 334 -18.91 -25.52 -15.32
N PHE A 335 -19.42 -24.81 -14.32
CA PHE A 335 -20.43 -23.78 -14.51
C PHE A 335 -19.79 -22.43 -14.87
N ARG A 336 -20.48 -21.65 -15.70
CA ARG A 336 -20.16 -20.25 -15.98
C ARG A 336 -21.13 -19.36 -15.24
N SER A 337 -20.63 -18.26 -14.71
CA SER A 337 -21.41 -17.29 -13.97
C SER A 337 -20.91 -15.86 -14.24
N PRO A 338 -21.73 -14.84 -13.93
CA PRO A 338 -21.27 -13.46 -13.92
C PRO A 338 -20.06 -13.31 -13.00
N HIS A 339 -19.04 -12.61 -13.49
CA HIS A 339 -17.78 -12.33 -12.81
C HIS A 339 -16.99 -13.57 -12.35
N GLY A 340 -17.40 -14.78 -12.74
CA GLY A 340 -16.77 -16.03 -12.28
C GLY A 340 -17.05 -16.34 -10.82
N MET A 341 -18.10 -15.76 -10.25
CA MET A 341 -18.48 -15.92 -8.84
C MET A 341 -19.75 -16.78 -8.69
N PRO A 342 -19.87 -17.57 -7.61
CA PRO A 342 -21.11 -18.25 -7.27
C PRO A 342 -22.29 -17.29 -7.04
N ILE A 343 -23.50 -17.70 -7.43
CA ILE A 343 -24.70 -16.83 -7.40
C ILE A 343 -25.08 -16.47 -5.95
N ASP A 344 -24.88 -17.39 -5.02
CA ASP A 344 -25.07 -17.20 -3.58
C ASP A 344 -24.22 -16.06 -3.01
N LEU A 345 -22.97 -15.93 -3.45
CA LEU A 345 -22.13 -14.80 -3.06
C LEU A 345 -22.53 -13.53 -3.81
N LEU A 346 -22.87 -13.63 -5.11
CA LEU A 346 -23.29 -12.48 -5.91
C LEU A 346 -24.56 -11.80 -5.36
N ASP A 347 -25.49 -12.56 -4.80
CA ASP A 347 -26.71 -12.02 -4.18
C ASP A 347 -26.42 -11.23 -2.89
N ARG A 348 -25.29 -11.53 -2.23
CA ARG A 348 -24.83 -10.85 -1.01
C ARG A 348 -23.99 -9.60 -1.28
N VAL A 349 -23.39 -9.46 -2.46
CA VAL A 349 -22.47 -8.34 -2.76
C VAL A 349 -23.18 -7.14 -3.38
N LEU A 350 -22.75 -5.94 -3.00
CA LEU A 350 -23.13 -4.72 -3.70
C LEU A 350 -22.19 -4.48 -4.89
N ILE A 351 -22.74 -4.40 -6.11
CA ILE A 351 -21.94 -4.23 -7.32
C ILE A 351 -21.81 -2.74 -7.66
N ILE A 352 -20.58 -2.24 -7.68
CA ILE A 352 -20.23 -0.91 -8.21
C ILE A 352 -19.65 -1.09 -9.60
N SER A 353 -20.34 -0.57 -10.61
CA SER A 353 -19.86 -0.59 -11.99
C SER A 353 -19.00 0.64 -12.30
N THR A 354 -17.86 0.40 -12.95
CA THR A 354 -16.97 1.43 -13.48
C THR A 354 -17.11 1.49 -15.00
N LYS A 355 -16.99 2.69 -15.58
CA LYS A 355 -17.12 2.92 -17.03
C LYS A 355 -15.77 3.27 -17.66
N PRO A 356 -15.58 3.09 -18.98
CA PRO A 356 -14.44 3.69 -19.67
C PRO A 356 -14.40 5.21 -19.45
N TYR A 357 -13.19 5.77 -19.37
CA TYR A 357 -12.98 7.21 -19.20
C TYR A 357 -13.26 7.97 -20.50
N GLU A 358 -13.73 9.21 -20.37
CA GLU A 358 -13.82 10.15 -21.49
C GLU A 358 -12.44 10.77 -21.79
N LEU A 359 -12.28 11.38 -22.98
CA LEU A 359 -11.00 11.96 -23.41
C LEU A 359 -10.49 13.05 -22.45
N ASP A 360 -11.38 13.89 -21.93
CA ASP A 360 -11.02 14.96 -20.99
C ASP A 360 -10.54 14.39 -19.65
N ASP A 361 -11.19 13.33 -19.15
CA ASP A 361 -10.77 12.60 -17.96
C ASP A 361 -9.38 11.96 -18.19
N LEU A 362 -9.17 11.31 -19.34
CA LEU A 362 -7.87 10.71 -19.70
C LEU A 362 -6.75 11.75 -19.73
N LYS A 363 -6.99 12.92 -20.33
CA LYS A 363 -6.03 14.03 -20.38
C LYS A 363 -5.65 14.50 -18.98
N GLN A 364 -6.64 14.67 -18.10
CA GLN A 364 -6.41 15.06 -16.70
C GLN A 364 -5.65 13.99 -15.93
N ILE A 365 -5.99 12.71 -16.09
CA ILE A 365 -5.28 11.61 -15.44
C ILE A 365 -3.81 11.60 -15.86
N LEU A 366 -3.51 11.69 -17.16
CA LEU A 366 -2.15 11.72 -17.66
C LEU A 366 -1.38 12.96 -17.17
N THR A 367 -2.06 14.10 -17.00
CA THR A 367 -1.47 15.32 -16.43
C THR A 367 -1.06 15.11 -14.97
N ILE A 368 -1.94 14.53 -14.16
CA ILE A 368 -1.65 14.22 -12.76
C ILE A 368 -0.50 13.21 -12.66
N ARG A 369 -0.50 12.17 -13.50
CA ARG A 369 0.57 11.17 -13.54
C ARG A 369 1.92 11.76 -13.96
N ALA A 370 1.93 12.66 -14.93
CA ALA A 370 3.14 13.37 -15.32
C ALA A 370 3.67 14.27 -14.20
N ALA A 371 2.79 14.95 -13.46
CA ALA A 371 3.18 15.76 -12.31
C ALA A 371 3.75 14.91 -11.16
N GLU A 372 3.12 13.77 -10.86
CA GLU A 372 3.59 12.82 -9.84
C GLU A 372 4.96 12.22 -10.19
N GLU A 373 5.22 11.98 -11.47
CA GLU A 373 6.50 11.48 -11.99
C GLU A 373 7.52 12.59 -12.29
N GLU A 374 7.21 13.85 -11.94
CA GLU A 374 8.04 15.04 -12.18
C GLU A 374 8.47 15.17 -13.66
N VAL A 375 7.56 14.84 -14.58
CA VAL A 375 7.78 14.90 -16.03
C VAL A 375 7.11 16.12 -16.63
N SER A 376 7.90 17.00 -17.25
CA SER A 376 7.37 18.11 -18.03
C SER A 376 6.95 17.63 -19.43
N LEU A 377 5.64 17.68 -19.72
CA LEU A 377 5.07 17.33 -21.02
C LEU A 377 4.67 18.61 -21.78
N LYS A 378 5.06 18.74 -23.05
CA LYS A 378 4.49 19.78 -23.90
C LYS A 378 3.00 19.50 -24.21
N PRO A 379 2.15 20.53 -24.40
CA PRO A 379 0.72 20.35 -24.65
C PRO A 379 0.42 19.41 -25.83
N GLU A 380 1.19 19.50 -26.91
CA GLU A 380 1.01 18.67 -28.10
C GLU A 380 1.36 17.20 -27.82
N ALA A 381 2.38 16.95 -27.00
CA ALA A 381 2.75 15.59 -26.59
C ALA A 381 1.66 14.96 -25.70
N LEU A 382 1.08 15.75 -24.79
CA LEU A 382 -0.03 15.33 -23.94
C LEU A 382 -1.28 14.98 -24.77
N GLU A 383 -1.61 15.75 -25.81
CA GLU A 383 -2.73 15.43 -26.70
C GLU A 383 -2.52 14.12 -27.45
N VAL A 384 -1.30 13.87 -27.95
CA VAL A 384 -0.95 12.61 -28.61
C VAL A 384 -1.06 11.43 -27.64
N LEU A 385 -0.51 11.56 -26.42
CA LEU A 385 -0.62 10.54 -25.38
C LEU A 385 -2.08 10.26 -24.99
N THR A 386 -2.92 11.29 -24.95
CA THR A 386 -4.36 11.16 -24.63
C THR A 386 -5.09 10.35 -25.70
N ARG A 387 -4.83 10.63 -26.99
CA ARG A 387 -5.40 9.84 -28.10
C ARG A 387 -4.92 8.39 -28.06
N MET A 388 -3.62 8.18 -27.83
CA MET A 388 -3.06 6.83 -27.65
C MET A 388 -3.72 6.08 -26.49
N ALA A 389 -3.97 6.73 -25.35
CA ALA A 389 -4.63 6.12 -24.20
C ALA A 389 -6.06 5.65 -24.52
N SER A 390 -6.78 6.40 -25.36
CA SER A 390 -8.13 6.06 -25.82
C SER A 390 -8.15 4.90 -26.83
N GLU A 391 -7.16 4.82 -27.72
CA GLU A 391 -7.08 3.77 -28.75
C GLU A 391 -6.51 2.45 -28.21
N THR A 392 -5.60 2.52 -27.24
CA THR A 392 -4.90 1.38 -26.66
C THR A 392 -5.37 1.11 -25.22
N SER A 393 -4.62 1.55 -24.22
CA SER A 393 -4.98 1.51 -22.80
C SER A 393 -4.31 2.65 -22.03
N LEU A 394 -4.96 3.09 -20.95
CA LEU A 394 -4.40 4.08 -20.03
C LEU A 394 -3.07 3.62 -19.41
N ARG A 395 -2.95 2.33 -19.07
CA ARG A 395 -1.71 1.77 -18.50
C ARG A 395 -0.53 1.88 -19.47
N TYR A 396 -0.77 1.58 -20.74
CA TYR A 396 0.26 1.72 -21.78
C TYR A 396 0.69 3.18 -21.92
N ALA A 397 -0.25 4.12 -21.97
CA ALA A 397 0.06 5.55 -22.06
C ALA A 397 0.82 6.09 -20.84
N ILE A 398 0.52 5.63 -19.62
CA ILE A 398 1.27 5.99 -18.40
C ILE A 398 2.72 5.50 -18.51
N ASN A 399 2.94 4.24 -18.90
CA ASN A 399 4.31 3.71 -19.09
C ASN A 399 5.09 4.47 -20.18
N LEU A 400 4.39 5.01 -21.19
CA LEU A 400 4.98 5.87 -22.20
C LEU A 400 5.48 7.21 -21.63
N ILE A 401 4.87 7.76 -20.56
CA ILE A 401 5.34 9.02 -19.94
C ILE A 401 6.77 8.84 -19.43
N THR A 402 7.01 7.79 -18.63
CA THR A 402 8.33 7.52 -18.03
C THR A 402 9.39 7.26 -19.10
N THR A 403 9.05 6.45 -20.12
CA THR A 403 9.99 6.10 -21.20
C THR A 403 10.22 7.25 -22.18
N ALA A 404 9.22 8.11 -22.44
CA ALA A 404 9.38 9.31 -23.23
C ALA A 404 10.22 10.37 -22.50
N ASN A 405 10.11 10.47 -21.17
CA ASN A 405 11.01 11.31 -20.36
C ASN A 405 12.48 10.88 -20.51
N LEU A 406 12.74 9.57 -20.47
CA LEU A 406 14.10 9.04 -20.70
C LEU A 406 14.61 9.35 -22.11
N ALA A 407 13.75 9.28 -23.13
CA ALA A 407 14.10 9.65 -24.50
C ALA A 407 14.42 11.16 -24.62
N ALA A 408 13.64 12.03 -23.99
CA ALA A 408 13.86 13.46 -23.94
C ALA A 408 15.18 13.82 -23.22
N LYS A 409 15.43 13.21 -22.05
CA LYS A 409 16.69 13.35 -21.30
C LYS A 409 17.90 12.92 -22.13
N ARG A 410 17.79 11.84 -22.91
CA ARG A 410 18.87 11.39 -23.82
C ARG A 410 19.15 12.40 -24.94
N ARG A 411 18.13 13.14 -25.39
CA ARG A 411 18.25 14.26 -26.34
C ARG A 411 18.73 15.56 -25.65
N LYS A 412 18.88 15.57 -24.33
CA LYS A 412 19.16 16.74 -23.50
C LYS A 412 18.06 17.81 -23.61
N ALA A 413 16.81 17.38 -23.69
CA ALA A 413 15.64 18.25 -23.62
C ALA A 413 15.02 18.18 -22.23
N ASP A 414 14.57 19.34 -21.73
CA ASP A 414 13.96 19.47 -20.39
C ASP A 414 12.48 19.07 -20.37
N ALA A 415 11.83 18.99 -21.53
CA ALA A 415 10.44 18.61 -21.69
C ALA A 415 10.25 17.58 -22.80
N VAL A 416 9.29 16.69 -22.62
CA VAL A 416 8.91 15.66 -23.59
C VAL A 416 8.16 16.29 -24.75
N GLU A 417 8.63 15.99 -25.96
CA GLU A 417 8.00 16.43 -27.22
C GLU A 417 7.34 15.25 -27.94
N VAL A 418 6.52 15.56 -28.96
CA VAL A 418 5.86 14.55 -29.80
C VAL A 418 6.86 13.60 -30.46
N VAL A 419 8.07 14.07 -30.77
CA VAL A 419 9.14 13.26 -31.37
C VAL A 419 9.58 12.15 -30.40
N ASP A 420 9.66 12.46 -29.11
CA ASP A 420 10.06 11.49 -28.08
C ASP A 420 8.96 10.44 -27.88
N VAL A 421 7.69 10.85 -27.81
CA VAL A 421 6.53 9.94 -27.73
C VAL A 421 6.48 9.02 -28.95
N ARG A 422 6.65 9.56 -30.16
CA ARG A 422 6.66 8.75 -31.40
C ARG A 422 7.80 7.76 -31.42
N ARG A 423 9.00 8.17 -30.98
CA ARG A 423 10.16 7.29 -30.90
C ARG A 423 9.90 6.10 -29.97
N VAL A 424 9.34 6.36 -28.80
CA VAL A 424 9.04 5.32 -27.81
C VAL A 424 7.91 4.42 -28.29
N TYR A 425 6.86 4.96 -28.91
CA TYR A 425 5.76 4.19 -29.48
C TYR A 425 6.20 3.20 -30.57
N ASN A 426 7.27 3.51 -31.30
CA ASN A 426 7.89 2.61 -32.28
C ASN A 426 8.74 1.51 -31.63
N LEU A 427 9.28 1.75 -30.44
CA LEU A 427 10.10 0.78 -29.71
C LEU A 427 9.25 -0.19 -28.89
N PHE A 428 8.20 0.30 -28.25
CA PHE A 428 7.33 -0.48 -27.37
C PHE A 428 5.98 -0.69 -28.03
N VAL A 429 5.64 -1.93 -28.31
CA VAL A 429 4.40 -2.33 -28.98
C VAL A 429 3.30 -2.52 -27.92
N ASP A 430 2.09 -2.04 -28.18
CA ASP A 430 0.93 -2.32 -27.31
C ASP A 430 0.33 -3.70 -27.61
N GLU A 431 -0.57 -4.17 -26.74
CA GLU A 431 -1.20 -5.48 -26.85
C GLU A 431 -1.85 -5.72 -28.22
N LYS A 432 -2.60 -4.76 -28.77
CA LYS A 432 -3.35 -4.97 -30.03
C LYS A 432 -2.39 -5.13 -31.20
N ARG A 433 -1.38 -4.25 -31.30
CA ARG A 433 -0.33 -4.35 -32.32
C ARG A 433 0.50 -5.62 -32.16
N SER A 434 0.78 -6.03 -30.92
CA SER A 434 1.52 -7.27 -30.64
C SER A 434 0.73 -8.50 -31.09
N VAL A 435 -0.56 -8.59 -30.78
CA VAL A 435 -1.43 -9.69 -31.21
C VAL A 435 -1.53 -9.72 -32.73
N GLN A 436 -1.66 -8.57 -33.38
CA GLN A 436 -1.68 -8.49 -34.85
C GLN A 436 -0.36 -9.00 -35.45
N TYR A 437 0.79 -8.57 -34.93
CA TYR A 437 2.09 -9.03 -35.39
C TYR A 437 2.24 -10.55 -35.27
N LEU A 438 1.82 -11.13 -34.14
CA LEU A 438 1.83 -12.57 -33.91
C LEU A 438 0.94 -13.32 -34.90
N LYS A 439 -0.23 -12.78 -35.26
CA LYS A 439 -1.12 -13.37 -36.27
C LYS A 439 -0.53 -13.32 -37.67
N GLU A 440 0.08 -12.20 -38.06
CA GLU A 440 0.70 -12.02 -39.37
C GLU A 440 1.93 -12.93 -39.57
N HIS A 441 2.62 -13.27 -38.49
CA HIS A 441 3.83 -14.11 -38.51
C HIS A 441 3.61 -15.46 -37.83
N ALA A 442 2.36 -15.94 -37.77
CA ALA A 442 1.98 -17.15 -37.03
C ALA A 442 2.82 -18.37 -37.42
N GLU A 443 3.17 -18.53 -38.70
CA GLU A 443 4.00 -19.63 -39.22
C GLU A 443 5.44 -19.65 -38.67
N GLN A 444 5.93 -18.52 -38.16
CA GLN A 444 7.26 -18.40 -37.56
C GLN A 444 7.25 -18.70 -36.06
N PHE A 445 6.06 -18.76 -35.44
CA PHE A 445 5.90 -19.03 -34.03
C PHE A 445 5.54 -20.50 -33.79
N MET A 446 6.05 -21.05 -32.70
CA MET A 446 5.66 -22.39 -32.26
C MET A 446 4.21 -22.36 -31.77
N SER A 447 3.31 -23.05 -32.48
CA SER A 447 1.95 -23.33 -32.05
C SER A 447 1.80 -24.80 -31.68
N GLU A 448 1.05 -25.10 -30.61
CA GLU A 448 0.81 -26.49 -30.15
C GLU A 448 -0.22 -27.27 -31.00
N SER A 449 -0.82 -26.68 -32.04
CA SER A 449 -1.94 -27.30 -32.75
C SER A 449 -2.00 -26.99 -34.25
N ASP A 450 -1.94 -28.04 -35.07
CA ASP A 450 -2.52 -28.13 -36.41
C ASP A 450 -4.07 -28.08 -36.36
N GLU A 451 -4.65 -27.06 -35.71
CA GLU A 451 -6.09 -26.82 -35.69
C GLU A 451 -6.37 -25.35 -36.01
N TYR A 452 -6.45 -25.05 -37.31
CA TYR A 452 -7.21 -23.91 -37.81
C TYR A 452 -8.70 -24.21 -37.57
N GLY A 453 -9.23 -23.72 -36.45
CA GLY A 453 -10.65 -23.81 -36.11
C GLY A 453 -11.06 -22.66 -35.20
N ASP A 454 -11.69 -21.64 -35.79
CA ASP A 454 -12.52 -20.61 -35.17
C ASP A 454 -12.00 -19.94 -33.89
N ILE A 455 -11.20 -18.88 -34.07
CA ILE A 455 -11.16 -17.77 -33.11
C ILE A 455 -12.43 -16.94 -33.32
N ASP A 456 -13.56 -17.43 -32.83
CA ASP A 456 -14.82 -16.71 -32.88
C ASP A 456 -14.94 -15.75 -31.68
N GLY A 457 -15.06 -14.47 -31.99
CA GLY A 457 -15.15 -13.39 -31.01
C GLY A 457 -15.19 -11.97 -31.58
N LEU A 458 -14.99 -11.78 -32.89
CA LEU A 458 -15.18 -10.49 -33.57
C LEU A 458 -15.75 -10.74 -34.96
N SER A 459 -17.07 -10.63 -35.09
CA SER A 459 -17.76 -10.67 -36.38
C SER A 459 -17.43 -9.45 -37.23
N SER A 460 -16.97 -9.66 -38.47
CA SER A 460 -17.34 -8.79 -39.61
C SER A 460 -17.24 -9.55 -40.92
N ALA A 461 -18.39 -9.76 -41.55
CA ALA A 461 -18.54 -10.37 -42.85
C ALA A 461 -18.08 -9.45 -43.99
N ALA A 462 -17.40 -10.01 -44.99
CA ALA A 462 -17.52 -9.63 -46.40
C ALA A 462 -16.94 -10.74 -47.31
N PRO A 463 -17.60 -11.14 -48.41
CA PRO A 463 -17.09 -12.19 -49.30
C PRO A 463 -16.12 -11.60 -50.33
N ILE A 464 -14.97 -12.25 -50.53
CA ILE A 464 -14.02 -11.92 -51.61
C ILE A 464 -14.53 -12.61 -52.89
N ILE A 465 -15.08 -11.81 -53.81
CA ILE A 465 -15.26 -12.20 -55.21
C ILE A 465 -14.09 -11.61 -56.02
N GLY A 466 -13.37 -12.48 -56.73
CA GLY A 466 -12.73 -12.12 -58.00
C GLY A 466 -11.20 -12.24 -58.07
N ARG A 467 -10.71 -13.31 -58.71
CA ARG A 467 -10.04 -13.20 -60.03
C ARG A 467 -9.67 -14.58 -60.57
N GLN A 468 -10.33 -14.94 -61.66
CA GLN A 468 -9.90 -15.97 -62.61
C GLN A 468 -8.93 -15.35 -63.63
N MET A 469 -8.05 -16.20 -64.16
CA MET A 469 -7.35 -16.10 -65.46
C MET A 469 -6.16 -15.14 -65.62
N ALA A 470 -4.96 -15.73 -65.71
CA ALA A 470 -4.04 -15.56 -66.85
C ALA A 470 -2.84 -16.52 -66.71
N ALA A 471 -2.86 -17.66 -67.42
CA ALA A 471 -1.66 -18.41 -67.75
C ALA A 471 -1.94 -19.27 -69.00
N ALA A 472 -1.73 -18.67 -70.17
CA ALA A 472 -1.55 -19.37 -71.43
C ALA A 472 -0.31 -18.76 -72.08
N GLN A 473 0.79 -19.53 -72.12
CA GLN A 473 1.81 -19.59 -73.18
C GLN A 473 3.02 -20.41 -72.70
N ALA A 474 2.97 -21.71 -72.97
CA ALA A 474 4.04 -22.52 -73.55
C ALA A 474 3.42 -23.82 -74.09
#